data_AF-A0AAJ2N218-F1
#
_entry.id   AF-A0AAJ2N218-F1
#
_cell.length_a   1.000
_cell.length_b   1.000
_cell.length_c   1.000
_cell.angle_alpha   90.00
_cell.angle_beta   90.00
_cell.angle_gamma   90.00
#
_symmetry.space_group_name_H-M   'P 1'
#
loop_
_entity.id
_entity.type
_entity.pdbx_description
1 polymer ?
#
loop_
_entity_poly.entity_id
_entity_poly.type
_entity_poly.pdbx_seq_one_letter_code
_entity_poly.pdbx_strand_id
1 'polypeptide(L)'
;MKAVSPLVGFVLTIFVSVMTIGLVYFGIKPAMERSVANNVMSEARGNLELLASTIERVASGAEGSKSVVSLSVSDGEYFIDKNSNNIIFTFEPSVDLGVIGRIGDKFL
;
A
#
# COMPACT_ATOMS: atom_id res chain seq x y z
N MET A 1 -3.02 -40.32 -39.72
CA MET A 1 -3.18 -40.07 -38.27
C MET A 1 -1.89 -39.68 -37.51
N LYS A 2 -0.68 -39.68 -38.10
CA LYS A 2 0.56 -39.29 -37.39
C LYS A 2 0.82 -37.77 -37.27
N ALA A 3 0.17 -36.95 -38.10
CA ALA A 3 0.31 -35.48 -38.08
C ALA A 3 -0.66 -34.76 -37.11
N VAL A 4 -1.67 -35.46 -36.57
CA VAL A 4 -2.66 -34.88 -35.66
C VAL A 4 -2.09 -34.72 -34.25
N SER A 5 -1.24 -35.65 -33.80
CA SER A 5 -0.62 -35.61 -32.47
C SER A 5 0.29 -34.38 -32.25
N PRO A 6 1.20 -34.03 -33.18
CA PRO A 6 2.02 -32.83 -33.05
C PRO A 6 1.20 -31.53 -33.09
N LEU A 7 0.15 -31.50 -33.91
CA LEU A 7 -0.73 -30.34 -34.03
C LEU A 7 -1.52 -30.10 -32.74
N VAL A 8 -2.07 -31.15 -32.13
CA VAL A 8 -2.80 -31.08 -30.86
C VAL A 8 -1.87 -30.62 -29.73
N GLY A 9 -0.63 -31.14 -29.68
CA GLY A 9 0.38 -30.69 -28.73
C GLY A 9 0.70 -29.21 -28.88
N PHE A 10 0.90 -28.73 -30.12
CA PHE A 10 1.18 -27.34 -30.41
C PHE A 10 0.04 -26.39 -29.99
N VAL A 11 -1.22 -26.76 -30.29
CA VAL A 11 -2.40 -25.99 -29.88
C VAL A 11 -2.54 -25.95 -28.36
N LEU A 12 -2.31 -27.08 -27.68
CA LEU A 12 -2.33 -27.15 -26.21
C LEU A 12 -1.25 -26.27 -25.59
N THR A 13 -0.03 -26.26 -26.14
CA THR A 13 1.04 -25.40 -25.64
C THR A 13 0.68 -23.93 -25.77
N ILE A 14 0.17 -23.49 -26.93
CA ILE A 14 -0.29 -22.10 -27.11
C ILE A 14 -1.40 -21.77 -26.12
N PHE A 15 -2.38 -22.65 -25.97
CA PHE A 15 -3.51 -22.44 -25.07
C PHE A 15 -3.05 -22.30 -23.61
N VAL A 16 -2.19 -23.20 -23.13
CA VAL A 16 -1.62 -23.13 -21.79
C VAL A 16 -0.82 -21.85 -21.61
N SER A 17 0.02 -21.45 -22.57
CA SER A 17 0.79 -20.20 -22.51
C SER A 17 -0.11 -18.97 -22.38
N VAL A 18 -1.18 -18.88 -23.17
CA VAL A 18 -2.14 -17.77 -23.11
C VAL A 18 -2.87 -17.75 -21.76
N MET A 19 -3.28 -18.91 -21.26
CA MET A 19 -3.93 -19.01 -19.93
C MET A 19 -2.99 -18.56 -18.81
N THR A 20 -1.71 -18.97 -18.85
CA THR A 20 -0.72 -18.54 -17.85
C THR A 20 -0.50 -17.03 -17.88
N ILE A 21 -0.37 -16.43 -19.07
CA ILE A 21 -0.23 -14.97 -19.22
C ILE A 21 -1.48 -14.26 -18.67
N GLY A 22 -2.67 -14.77 -18.96
CA GLY A 22 -3.93 -14.25 -18.44
C GLY A 22 -3.98 -14.27 -16.91
N LEU A 23 -3.62 -15.39 -16.29
CA LEU A 23 -3.59 -15.51 -14.82
C LEU A 23 -2.62 -14.53 -14.16
N VAL A 24 -1.44 -14.35 -14.75
CA VAL A 24 -0.45 -13.39 -14.24
C VAL A 24 -1.02 -11.97 -14.28
N TYR A 25 -1.58 -11.57 -15.42
CA TYR A 25 -2.04 -10.21 -15.62
C TYR A 25 -3.32 -9.87 -14.83
N PHE A 26 -4.29 -10.77 -14.80
CA PHE A 26 -5.60 -10.53 -14.18
C PHE A 26 -5.69 -10.97 -12.72
N GLY A 27 -4.84 -11.90 -12.28
CA GLY A 27 -4.87 -12.44 -10.92
C GLY A 27 -3.68 -12.01 -10.09
N ILE A 28 -2.48 -12.41 -10.51
CA ILE A 28 -1.28 -12.30 -9.67
C ILE A 28 -0.82 -10.84 -9.53
N LYS A 29 -0.69 -10.12 -10.66
CA LYS A 29 -0.24 -8.73 -10.66
C LYS A 29 -1.10 -7.84 -9.74
N PRO A 30 -2.44 -7.78 -9.89
CA PRO A 30 -3.26 -6.95 -9.01
C PRO A 30 -3.24 -7.44 -7.56
N ALA A 31 -3.13 -8.75 -7.30
CA ALA A 31 -2.99 -9.27 -5.94
C ALA A 31 -1.68 -8.81 -5.28
N MET A 32 -0.57 -8.81 -6.01
CA MET A 32 0.72 -8.32 -5.53
C MET A 32 0.68 -6.80 -5.28
N GLU A 33 0.13 -6.02 -6.22
CA GLU A 33 -0.02 -4.58 -6.07
C GLU A 33 -0.86 -4.23 -4.83
N ARG A 34 -1.94 -4.98 -4.57
CA ARG A 34 -2.75 -4.83 -3.34
C ARG A 34 -1.93 -5.15 -2.10
N SER A 35 -1.11 -6.20 -2.14
CA SER A 35 -0.25 -6.55 -1.02
C SER A 35 0.76 -5.45 -0.70
N VAL A 36 1.41 -4.89 -1.71
CA VAL A 36 2.38 -3.78 -1.54
C VAL A 36 1.67 -2.56 -0.94
N ALA A 37 0.53 -2.18 -1.51
CA ALA A 37 -0.24 -1.04 -1.04
C ALA A 37 -0.76 -1.20 0.40
N ASN A 38 -1.16 -2.42 0.80
CA ASN A 38 -1.52 -2.72 2.18
C ASN A 38 -0.32 -2.58 3.14
N ASN A 39 0.88 -2.97 2.71
CA ASN A 39 2.09 -2.80 3.51
C ASN A 39 2.41 -1.31 3.72
N VAL A 40 2.35 -0.50 2.66
CA VAL A 40 2.53 0.96 2.74
C VAL A 40 1.52 1.59 3.71
N MET A 41 0.24 1.18 3.63
CA MET A 41 -0.79 1.66 4.56
C MET A 41 -0.51 1.24 6.00
N SER A 42 -0.01 0.02 6.22
CA SER A 42 0.37 -0.46 7.55
C SER A 42 1.55 0.32 8.13
N GLU A 43 2.58 0.59 7.32
CA GLU A 43 3.73 1.43 7.68
C GLU A 43 3.25 2.84 8.06
N ALA A 44 2.42 3.44 7.23
CA ALA A 44 1.89 4.78 7.46
C ALA A 44 1.11 4.87 8.77
N ARG A 45 0.27 3.88 9.08
CA ARG A 45 -0.46 3.81 10.36
C ARG A 45 0.48 3.73 11.55
N GLY A 46 1.47 2.83 11.52
CA GLY A 46 2.45 2.69 12.60
C GLY A 46 3.25 3.98 12.82
N ASN A 47 3.65 4.64 11.73
CA ASN A 47 4.34 5.93 11.76
C ASN A 47 3.48 7.05 12.38
N LEU A 48 2.20 7.11 12.04
CA LEU A 48 1.27 8.10 12.61
C LEU A 48 1.01 7.84 14.10
N GLU A 49 0.98 6.58 14.54
CA GLU A 49 0.87 6.23 15.96
C GLU A 49 2.16 6.58 16.74
N LEU A 50 3.33 6.38 16.13
CA LEU A 50 4.61 6.83 16.70
C LEU A 50 4.68 8.35 16.82
N LEU A 51 4.18 9.08 15.81
CA LEU A 51 4.05 10.52 15.86
C LEU A 51 3.13 10.96 16.99
N ALA A 52 1.91 10.41 17.07
CA ALA A 52 0.94 10.75 18.09
C ALA A 52 1.50 10.54 19.51
N SER A 53 2.06 9.36 19.77
CA SER A 53 2.67 9.06 21.08
C SER A 53 3.87 9.94 21.40
N THR A 54 4.67 10.33 20.40
CA THR A 54 5.77 11.27 20.62
C THR A 54 5.28 12.68 20.90
N ILE A 55 4.22 13.13 20.21
CA ILE A 55 3.57 14.42 20.47
C ILE A 55 3.04 14.45 21.90
N GLU A 56 2.32 13.42 22.33
CA GLU A 56 1.82 13.30 23.71
C GLU A 56 2.96 13.34 24.73
N ARG A 57 4.04 12.61 24.49
CA ARG A 57 5.21 12.59 25.36
C ARG A 57 5.87 13.97 25.46
N VAL A 58 6.04 14.68 24.34
CA VAL A 58 6.59 16.05 24.34
C VAL A 58 5.65 17.03 25.04
N ALA A 59 4.34 16.89 24.84
CA ALA A 59 3.33 17.73 25.47
C ALA A 59 3.26 17.51 27.00
N SER A 60 3.46 16.28 27.47
CA SER A 60 3.56 15.94 28.89
C SER A 60 4.92 16.26 29.54
N GLY A 61 5.92 16.61 28.72
CA GLY A 61 7.29 16.86 29.15
C GLY A 61 7.46 18.23 29.79
N ALA A 62 8.67 18.48 30.33
CA ALA A 62 9.03 19.80 30.82
C ALA A 62 9.16 20.80 29.65
N GLU A 63 8.93 22.08 29.94
CA GLU A 63 9.07 23.16 28.96
C GLU A 63 10.45 23.12 28.28
N GLY A 64 10.45 23.16 26.94
CA GLY A 64 11.67 23.00 26.13
C GLY A 64 12.01 21.57 25.71
N SER A 65 11.20 20.58 26.09
CA SER A 65 11.35 19.19 25.62
C SER A 65 11.26 19.11 24.10
N LYS A 66 12.25 18.47 23.47
CA LYS A 66 12.31 18.23 22.03
C LYS A 66 12.50 16.73 21.79
N SER A 67 11.82 16.22 20.76
CA SER A 67 12.01 14.85 20.26
C SER A 67 12.20 14.90 18.76
N VAL A 68 13.13 14.08 18.26
CA VAL A 68 13.35 13.89 16.83
C VAL A 68 12.84 12.50 16.48
N VAL A 69 11.92 12.43 15.54
CA VAL A 69 11.37 11.18 15.01
C VAL A 69 11.69 11.13 13.53
N SER A 70 12.29 10.02 13.10
CA SER A 70 12.51 9.73 11.68
C SER A 70 11.39 8.82 11.20
N LEU A 71 10.68 9.24 10.16
CA LEU A 71 9.61 8.47 9.55
C LEU A 71 10.06 8.07 8.16
N SER A 72 9.91 6.80 7.85
CA SER A 72 10.20 6.24 6.54
C SER A 72 8.94 5.56 6.05
N VAL A 73 8.60 5.79 4.78
CA VAL A 73 7.54 5.08 4.07
C VAL A 73 8.10 4.57 2.77
N SER A 74 7.66 3.38 2.38
CA SER A 74 8.08 2.77 1.13
C SER A 74 7.49 3.47 -0.10
N ASP A 75 6.33 4.12 0.04
CA ASP A 75 5.66 4.91 -1.00
C ASP A 75 4.70 5.94 -0.36
N GLY A 76 4.29 6.95 -1.12
CA GLY A 76 3.46 8.06 -0.66
C GLY A 76 4.23 9.18 0.04
N GLU A 77 3.50 10.18 0.52
CA GLU A 77 4.07 11.42 1.05
C GLU A 77 3.35 11.89 2.32
N TYR A 78 4.11 12.52 3.22
CA TYR A 78 3.56 13.22 4.38
C TYR A 78 3.44 14.71 4.08
N PHE A 79 2.25 15.24 4.37
CA PHE A 79 1.96 16.66 4.28
C PHE A 79 1.53 17.19 5.65
N ILE A 80 2.08 18.33 6.04
CA ILE A 80 1.69 19.03 7.27
C ILE A 80 0.83 20.23 6.86
N ASP A 81 -0.48 20.12 7.09
CA ASP A 81 -1.38 21.24 6.91
C ASP A 81 -1.36 22.13 8.15
N LYS A 82 -0.71 23.29 8.02
CA LYS A 82 -0.61 24.28 9.09
C LYS A 82 -1.93 25.02 9.35
N ASN A 83 -2.87 25.02 8.41
CA ASN A 83 -4.16 25.69 8.60
C ASN A 83 -5.10 24.80 9.42
N SER A 84 -5.11 23.51 9.12
CA SER A 84 -5.95 22.52 9.80
C SER A 84 -5.27 21.85 11.00
N ASN A 85 -4.00 22.15 11.25
CA ASN A 85 -3.14 21.50 12.26
C ASN A 85 -3.11 19.97 12.14
N ASN A 86 -3.15 19.45 10.92
CA ASN A 86 -3.20 18.03 10.63
C ASN A 86 -1.91 17.55 9.96
N ILE A 87 -1.44 16.37 10.36
CA ILE A 87 -0.44 15.61 9.61
C ILE A 87 -1.19 14.59 8.76
N ILE A 88 -1.06 14.71 7.45
CA ILE A 88 -1.79 13.93 6.46
C ILE A 88 -0.79 13.03 5.74
N PHE A 89 -1.09 11.75 5.66
CA PHE A 89 -0.38 10.82 4.78
C PHE A 89 -1.21 10.61 3.51
N THR A 90 -0.59 10.82 2.36
CA THR A 90 -1.24 10.64 1.05
C THR A 90 -0.52 9.54 0.27
N PHE A 91 -1.30 8.63 -0.28
CA PHE A 91 -0.81 7.52 -1.09
C PHE A 91 -1.83 7.17 -2.16
N GLU A 92 -1.38 7.02 -3.40
CA GLU A 92 -2.20 6.67 -4.55
C GLU A 92 -1.85 5.25 -5.02
N PRO A 93 -2.62 4.21 -4.60
CA PRO A 93 -2.35 2.85 -5.01
C PRO A 93 -2.70 2.64 -6.49
N SER A 94 -1.92 1.82 -7.19
CA SER A 94 -2.19 1.42 -8.58
C SER A 94 -3.42 0.53 -8.75
N VAL A 95 -3.99 0.04 -7.64
CA VAL A 95 -5.13 -0.87 -7.58
C VAL A 95 -6.12 -0.40 -6.54
N ASP A 96 -7.42 -0.61 -6.81
CA ASP A 96 -8.45 -0.39 -5.82
C ASP A 96 -8.28 -1.38 -4.65
N LEU A 97 -8.05 -0.81 -3.47
CA LEU A 97 -7.89 -1.53 -2.22
C LEU A 97 -9.24 -1.87 -1.58
N GLY A 98 -10.36 -1.36 -2.11
CA GLY A 98 -11.67 -1.48 -1.47
C GLY A 98 -11.75 -0.79 -0.11
N VAL A 99 -10.76 0.05 0.20
CA VAL A 99 -10.68 0.82 1.44
C VAL A 99 -11.29 2.17 1.17
N ILE A 100 -12.52 2.38 1.65
CA ILE A 100 -13.12 3.71 1.67
C ILE A 100 -12.44 4.49 2.80
N GLY A 101 -11.38 5.23 2.46
CA GLY A 101 -10.75 6.16 3.38
C GLY A 101 -11.68 7.36 3.62
N ARG A 102 -12.37 7.40 4.77
CA ARG A 102 -12.89 8.66 5.28
C ARG A 102 -11.72 9.46 5.84
N ILE A 103 -11.53 10.67 5.34
CA ILE A 103 -10.71 11.68 6.00
C ILE A 103 -11.31 11.92 7.38
N GLY A 104 -10.56 11.63 8.43
CA GLY A 104 -10.95 11.88 9.82
C GLY A 104 -11.88 10.81 10.38
N ASP A 105 -11.43 10.16 11.45
CA ASP A 105 -12.24 9.77 12.63
C ASP A 105 -11.43 8.78 13.48
N LYS A 106 -10.22 9.18 13.91
CA LYS A 106 -9.82 8.88 15.28
C LYS A 106 -10.16 10.14 16.06
N PHE A 107 -11.38 10.20 16.58
CA PHE A 107 -11.73 11.14 17.64
C PHE A 107 -10.80 10.85 18.82
N LEU A 108 -10.10 11.90 19.26
CA LEU A 108 -9.54 11.97 20.61
C LEU A 108 -10.65 11.79 21.63
#